data_AF-A0A7V1FAV0-F1
#
_entry.id   AF-A0A7V1FAV0-F1
#
_cell.length_a   1.000
_cell.length_b   1.000
_cell.length_c   1.000
_cell.angle_alpha   90.00
_cell.angle_beta   90.00
_cell.angle_gamma   90.00
#
_symmetry.space_group_name_H-M   'P 1'
#
loop_
_entity.id
_entity.type
_entity.pdbx_description
1 polymer ?
#
loop_
_entity_poly.entity_id
_entity_poly.type
_entity_poly.pdbx_seq_one_letter_code
_entity_poly.pdbx_strand_id
1 'polypeptide(L)'
;MIPTIKADDFKIEDFRFPAPDSRISRQVEKIIQSVYREGDSALAAWTCRFDCPGFEISDIPFSKNKVNTNGISKKLLQSLQGASQN
;
A
#
# COMPACT_ATOMS: atom_id res chain seq x y z
N MET A 1 -2.62 19.74 9.25
CA MET A 1 -1.24 19.84 8.75
C MET A 1 -0.67 18.42 8.83
N ILE A 2 -0.49 17.74 7.70
CA ILE A 2 0.01 16.35 7.68
C ILE A 2 1.54 16.43 7.69
N PRO A 3 2.25 15.82 8.66
CA PRO A 3 3.70 15.86 8.69
C PRO A 3 4.26 15.17 7.44
N THR A 4 5.05 15.91 6.66
CA THR A 4 5.80 15.37 5.53
C THR A 4 7.02 14.67 6.10
N ILE A 5 7.00 13.35 6.14
CA ILE A 5 8.19 12.55 6.47
C ILE A 5 9.19 12.80 5.33
N LYS A 6 10.39 13.27 5.65
CA LYS A 6 11.42 13.50 4.63
C LYS A 6 12.05 12.14 4.28
N ALA A 7 12.41 11.96 3.02
CA ALA A 7 13.05 10.72 2.54
C ALA A 7 14.34 10.37 3.31
N ASP A 8 14.97 11.37 3.92
CA ASP A 8 16.19 11.23 4.72
C ASP A 8 15.95 10.68 6.14
N ASP A 9 14.69 10.60 6.59
CA ASP A 9 14.32 10.10 7.93
C ASP A 9 14.21 8.56 7.97
N PHE A 10 14.28 7.88 6.82
CA PHE A 10 14.19 6.44 6.71
C PHE A 10 15.57 5.79 6.54
N LYS A 11 16.07 5.11 7.57
CA LYS A 11 17.25 4.25 7.43
C LYS A 11 16.80 2.83 7.15
N ILE A 12 17.34 2.22 6.10
CA ILE A 12 17.08 0.80 5.74
C ILE A 12 17.42 -0.12 6.93
N GLU A 13 18.37 0.29 7.77
CA GLU A 13 18.81 -0.37 9.00
C GLU A 13 17.70 -0.54 10.06
N ASP A 14 16.64 0.28 10.00
CA ASP A 14 15.51 0.22 10.92
C ASP A 14 14.59 -0.99 10.64
N PHE A 15 14.72 -1.62 9.47
CA PHE A 15 14.00 -2.84 9.13
C PHE A 15 14.74 -4.09 9.63
N ARG A 16 14.53 -4.44 10.90
CA ARG A 16 14.93 -5.76 11.41
C ARG A 16 13.94 -6.82 10.91
N PHE A 17 14.23 -7.41 9.76
CA PHE A 17 13.49 -8.59 9.27
C PHE A 17 13.82 -9.83 10.14
N PRO A 18 12.83 -10.54 10.70
CA PRO A 18 13.06 -11.78 11.44
C PRO A 18 13.65 -12.81 10.47
N ALA A 19 14.81 -13.41 10.78
CA ALA A 19 15.61 -14.20 9.85
C ALA A 19 14.77 -15.22 9.03
N PRO A 20 14.48 -14.94 7.75
CA PRO A 20 13.80 -15.86 6.86
C PRO A 20 14.78 -16.41 5.81
N ASP A 21 14.36 -17.47 5.12
CA ASP A 21 15.01 -18.00 3.92
C ASP A 21 15.68 -16.87 3.11
N SER A 22 17.01 -16.93 2.99
CA SER A 22 17.85 -15.87 2.44
C SER A 22 17.38 -15.36 1.07
N ARG A 23 16.64 -16.19 0.34
CA ARG A 23 16.06 -15.82 -0.95
C ARG A 23 14.90 -14.85 -0.82
N ILE A 24 13.95 -15.08 0.10
CA ILE A 24 12.79 -14.21 0.28
C ILE A 24 13.24 -12.85 0.81
N SER A 25 14.15 -12.83 1.79
CA SER A 25 14.73 -11.58 2.31
C SER A 25 15.35 -10.74 1.21
N ARG A 26 16.15 -11.36 0.33
CA ARG A 26 16.76 -10.67 -0.82
C ARG A 26 15.73 -10.11 -1.80
N GLN A 27 14.57 -10.77 -1.97
CA GLN A 27 13.51 -10.25 -2.83
C GLN A 27 12.79 -9.07 -2.17
N VAL A 28 12.48 -9.16 -0.87
CA VAL A 28 11.88 -8.06 -0.12
C VAL A 28 12.79 -6.84 -0.09
N GLU A 29 14.09 -7.04 0.16
CA GLU A 29 15.09 -5.97 0.13
C GLU A 29 15.15 -5.28 -1.24
N LYS A 30 15.11 -6.06 -2.33
CA LYS A 30 15.04 -5.51 -3.69
C LYS A 30 13.80 -4.65 -3.93
N ILE A 31 12.64 -5.10 -3.46
CA ILE A 31 11.39 -4.35 -3.60
C ILE A 31 11.49 -3.03 -2.84
N ILE A 32 11.96 -3.08 -1.59
CA ILE A 32 12.12 -1.88 -0.74
C ILE A 32 13.10 -0.90 -1.37
N GLN A 33 14.27 -1.37 -1.82
CA GLN A 33 15.26 -0.51 -2.47
C GLN A 33 14.73 0.09 -3.78
N SER A 34 13.95 -0.68 -4.56
CA SER A 34 13.29 -0.20 -5.78
C SER A 34 12.28 0.90 -5.47
N VAL A 35 11.38 0.69 -4.50
CA VAL A 35 10.39 1.71 -4.08
C VAL A 35 11.08 2.93 -3.48
N TYR A 36 12.15 2.76 -2.71
CA TYR A 36 12.92 3.88 -2.14
C TYR A 36 13.55 4.77 -3.24
N ARG A 37 14.09 4.15 -4.30
CA ARG A 37 14.79 4.88 -5.37
C ARG A 37 13.84 5.47 -6.42
N GLU A 38 12.75 4.76 -6.73
CA GLU A 38 11.89 5.05 -7.90
C GLU A 38 10.47 5.49 -7.50
N GLY A 39 10.15 5.44 -6.20
CA GLY A 39 8.89 5.94 -5.63
C GLY A 39 7.65 5.24 -6.20
N ASP A 40 6.64 6.04 -6.53
CA ASP A 40 5.33 5.59 -7.02
C ASP A 40 5.41 4.74 -8.30
N SER A 41 6.44 4.94 -9.13
CA SER A 41 6.61 4.16 -10.35
C SER A 41 6.96 2.70 -10.08
N ALA A 42 7.87 2.45 -9.13
CA ALA A 42 8.17 1.10 -8.65
C ALA A 42 7.00 0.50 -7.89
N LEU A 43 6.30 1.30 -7.07
CA LEU A 43 5.11 0.84 -6.35
C LEU A 43 4.05 0.31 -7.33
N ALA A 44 3.69 1.10 -8.35
CA ALA A 44 2.73 0.68 -9.36
C ALA A 44 3.17 -0.58 -10.11
N ALA A 45 4.45 -0.69 -10.47
CA ALA A 45 4.99 -1.86 -11.15
C ALA A 45 4.91 -3.14 -10.28
N TRP A 46 5.23 -3.04 -8.99
CA TRP A 46 5.14 -4.17 -8.06
C TRP A 46 3.68 -4.55 -7.77
N THR A 47 2.77 -3.59 -7.61
CA THR A 47 1.33 -3.84 -7.49
C THR A 47 0.77 -4.50 -8.74
N CYS A 48 1.17 -4.03 -9.93
CA CYS A 48 0.78 -4.64 -11.21
C CYS A 48 1.19 -6.11 -11.30
N ARG A 49 2.38 -6.42 -10.78
CA ARG A 49 2.94 -7.77 -10.79
C ARG A 49 2.27 -8.73 -9.82
N PHE A 50 1.95 -8.28 -8.60
CA PHE A 50 1.53 -9.18 -7.51
C PHE A 50 0.03 -9.15 -7.23
N ASP A 51 -0.62 -7.99 -7.36
CA ASP A 51 -1.98 -7.79 -6.85
C ASP A 51 -3.00 -7.52 -7.95
N CYS A 52 -2.67 -6.67 -8.92
CA CYS A 52 -3.63 -6.13 -9.88
C CYS A 52 -3.02 -5.89 -11.27
N PRO A 53 -3.09 -6.86 -12.20
CA PRO A 53 -2.59 -6.66 -13.56
C PRO A 53 -3.22 -5.44 -14.23
N GLY A 54 -2.39 -4.57 -14.81
CA GLY A 54 -2.82 -3.32 -15.42
C GLY A 54 -2.96 -2.13 -14.47
N PHE A 55 -2.54 -2.28 -13.20
CA PHE A 55 -2.47 -1.15 -12.27
C PHE A 55 -1.47 -0.10 -12.73
N GLU A 56 -1.89 1.16 -12.77
CA GLU A 56 -1.07 2.30 -13.20
C GLU A 56 -0.78 3.27 -12.05
N ILE A 57 0.22 4.14 -12.23
CA ILE A 57 0.58 5.17 -11.22
C ILE A 57 -0.63 6.06 -10.90
N SER A 58 -1.48 6.36 -11.88
CA SER A 58 -2.71 7.16 -11.69
C SER A 58 -3.74 6.49 -10.78
N ASP A 59 -3.60 5.20 -10.48
CA ASP A 59 -4.48 4.48 -9.56
C ASP A 59 -4.04 4.57 -8.10
N ILE A 60 -2.79 4.95 -7.84
CA ILE A 60 -2.26 5.17 -6.48
C ILE A 60 -3.08 6.20 -5.70
N PRO A 61 -3.37 7.41 -6.23
CA PRO A 61 -4.21 8.35 -5.52
C PRO A 61 -5.66 7.83 -5.46
N PHE A 62 -6.05 7.36 -4.27
CA PHE A 62 -7.44 7.04 -4.00
C PHE A 62 -8.29 8.31 -3.98
N SER A 63 -9.22 8.43 -4.92
CA SER A 63 -10.22 9.50 -4.91
C SER A 63 -11.50 9.03 -4.23
N LYS A 64 -12.04 9.84 -3.32
CA LYS A 64 -13.36 9.60 -2.70
C LYS A 64 -14.47 9.41 -3.74
N ASN A 65 -14.33 9.99 -4.93
CA ASN A 65 -15.29 9.87 -6.01
C ASN A 65 -15.28 8.46 -6.66
N LYS A 66 -14.24 7.65 -6.42
CA LYS A 66 -14.20 6.24 -6.82
C LYS A 66 -14.98 5.32 -5.85
N VAL A 67 -15.43 5.83 -4.69
CA VAL A 67 -16.26 5.06 -3.75
C VAL A 67 -17.67 4.94 -4.32
N ASN A 68 -18.04 3.72 -4.74
CA ASN A 68 -19.39 3.41 -5.12
C ASN A 68 -20.03 2.49 -4.07
N THR A 69 -21.05 2.99 -3.37
CA THR A 69 -21.82 2.18 -2.41
C THR A 69 -23.01 1.48 -3.05
N ASN A 70 -23.25 1.68 -4.36
CA ASN A 70 -24.29 0.98 -5.09
C ASN A 70 -23.94 -0.51 -5.13
N GLY A 71 -24.84 -1.35 -4.63
CA GLY A 71 -24.63 -2.79 -4.49
C GLY A 71 -24.37 -3.25 -3.06
N ILE A 72 -24.11 -2.33 -2.11
CA ILE A 72 -24.02 -2.67 -0.69
C ILE A 72 -25.44 -2.71 -0.11
N SER A 73 -25.81 -3.80 0.54
CA SER A 73 -27.13 -3.90 1.17
C SER A 73 -27.27 -2.92 2.33
N LYS A 74 -28.47 -2.33 2.51
CA LYS A 74 -28.75 -1.41 3.62
C LYS A 74 -28.45 -2.03 4.99
N LYS A 75 -28.74 -3.33 5.14
CA LYS A 75 -28.47 -4.08 6.37
C LYS A 75 -26.96 -4.15 6.66
N LEU A 76 -26.13 -4.43 5.65
CA LEU A 76 -24.68 -4.46 5.81
C LEU A 76 -24.12 -3.08 6.15
N LEU A 77 -24.62 -2.01 5.49
CA LEU A 77 -24.23 -0.63 5.83
C LEU A 77 -24.57 -0.29 7.29
N GLN A 78 -25.77 -0.65 7.76
CA GLN A 78 -26.18 -0.42 9.14
C GLN A 78 -25.32 -1.21 10.13
N SER A 79 -24.97 -2.47 9.82
CA SER A 79 -24.07 -3.26 10.67
C SER A 79 -22.66 -2.68 10.74
N LEU A 80 -22.10 -2.22 9.61
CA LEU A 80 -20.79 -1.56 9.58
C LEU A 80 -20.79 -0.24 10.35
N GLN A 81 -21.86 0.57 10.22
CA GLN A 81 -22.02 1.80 10.98
C GLN A 81 -22.12 1.54 12.49
N GLY A 82 -22.91 0.53 12.90
CA GLY A 82 -23.02 0.14 14.30
C GLY A 82 -21.70 -0.38 14.88
N ALA A 83 -20.92 -1.15 14.11
CA ALA A 83 -19.60 -1.62 14.53
C ALA A 83 -18.59 -0.48 14.66
N SER A 84 -18.64 0.53 13.78
CA SER A 84 -17.73 1.68 13.83
C SER A 84 -18.00 2.65 15.00
N GLN A 85 -19.18 2.58 15.61
CA GLN A 85 -19.60 3.49 16.68
C GLN A 85 -19.37 2.92 18.09
N ASN A 86 -19.02 1.63 18.21
CA ASN A 86 -18.66 0.95 19.46
C ASN A 86 -17.14 0.77 19.52
#